data_AF-A0AAU6GPP0-F1
#
_entry.id   AF-A0AAU6GPP0-F1
#
_cell.length_a   1.000
_cell.length_b   1.000
_cell.length_c   1.000
_cell.angle_alpha   90.00
_cell.angle_beta   90.00
_cell.angle_gamma   90.00
#
_symmetry.space_group_name_H-M   'P 1'
#
loop_
_entity.id
_entity.type
_entity.pdbx_description
1 polymer ?
#
loop_
_entity_poly.entity_id
_entity_poly.type
_entity_poly.pdbx_seq_one_letter_code
_entity_poly.pdbx_strand_id
1 'polypeptide(L)'
;MAATVALHAFTTTPPAALDTKLHAAAQRLHESEPWPTPADAYATAPDLTCEIAWTAAIARTLVDKPSDDDADRDYWLRKAAVLDRIALDYEADGVHHHTADIAAEAARQLIEIDYGGEPYWPERPAMVTHPRGYVRQEYVRWAQNQ
;
A
#
# COMPACT_ATOMS: atom_id res chain seq x y z
N MET A 1 46.59 -2.03 -23.52
CA MET A 1 46.21 -1.03 -22.50
C MET A 1 44.75 -0.61 -22.77
N ALA A 2 43.74 -1.43 -22.53
CA ALA A 2 43.17 -1.90 -21.25
C ALA A 2 42.42 -0.84 -20.41
N ALA A 3 42.33 0.42 -20.84
CA ALA A 3 41.71 1.48 -20.03
C ALA A 3 40.35 2.01 -20.54
N THR A 4 39.87 1.61 -21.73
CA THR A 4 38.70 2.27 -22.35
C THR A 4 37.43 1.40 -22.40
N VAL A 5 37.51 0.09 -22.11
CA VAL A 5 36.35 -0.83 -22.27
C VAL A 5 35.50 -0.94 -21.00
N ALA A 6 36.02 -0.57 -19.83
CA ALA A 6 35.33 -0.76 -18.54
C ALA A 6 34.16 0.21 -18.28
N LEU A 7 34.04 1.30 -19.05
CA LEU A 7 32.99 2.32 -18.84
C LEU A 7 31.72 2.10 -19.66
N HIS A 8 31.69 1.15 -20.60
CA HIS A 8 30.52 0.92 -21.46
C HIS A 8 29.60 -0.22 -20.97
N ALA A 9 30.07 -1.05 -20.02
CA ALA A 9 29.30 -2.19 -19.51
C ALA A 9 28.31 -1.84 -18.39
N PHE A 10 28.33 -0.60 -17.87
CA PHE A 10 27.42 -0.15 -16.80
C PHE A 10 26.04 0.28 -17.31
N THR A 11 25.83 0.38 -18.63
CA THR A 11 24.65 1.04 -19.22
C THR A 11 23.79 0.13 -20.09
N THR A 12 23.66 -1.17 -19.81
CA THR A 12 22.73 -2.00 -20.62
C THR A 12 21.87 -2.97 -19.83
N THR A 13 22.26 -3.43 -18.65
CA THR A 13 21.35 -4.15 -17.73
C THR A 13 21.97 -4.12 -16.34
N PRO A 14 21.32 -3.55 -15.30
CA PRO A 14 21.82 -3.72 -13.95
C PRO A 14 21.86 -5.22 -13.63
N PRO A 15 22.95 -5.74 -13.04
CA PRO A 15 22.98 -7.14 -12.65
C PRO A 15 21.89 -7.39 -11.62
N ALA A 16 21.13 -8.48 -11.74
CA ALA A 16 19.98 -8.79 -10.88
C ALA A 16 20.27 -8.64 -9.36
N ALA A 17 21.52 -8.86 -8.94
CA ALA A 17 21.95 -8.64 -7.56
C ALA A 17 21.92 -7.17 -7.09
N LEU A 18 22.10 -6.20 -7.99
CA LEU A 18 21.93 -4.78 -7.71
C LEU A 18 20.43 -4.44 -7.55
N ASP A 19 19.56 -4.99 -8.40
CA ASP A 19 18.11 -4.80 -8.27
C ASP A 19 17.56 -5.40 -6.98
N THR A 20 17.99 -6.62 -6.61
CA THR A 20 17.61 -7.25 -5.33
C THR A 20 18.08 -6.43 -4.13
N LYS A 21 19.30 -5.89 -4.16
CA LYS A 21 19.83 -5.05 -3.07
C LYS A 21 19.12 -3.71 -2.97
N LEU A 22 18.81 -3.08 -4.11
CA LEU A 22 18.04 -1.84 -4.18
C LEU A 22 16.61 -2.06 -3.67
N HIS A 23 15.98 -3.16 -4.07
CA HIS A 23 14.64 -3.52 -3.60
C HIS A 23 14.65 -3.76 -2.09
N ALA A 24 15.61 -4.53 -1.55
CA ALA A 24 15.76 -4.73 -0.12
C ALA A 24 16.12 -3.43 0.66
N ALA A 25 16.83 -2.50 0.04
CA ALA A 25 17.11 -1.19 0.65
C ALA A 25 15.87 -0.29 0.65
N ALA A 26 15.10 -0.26 -0.45
CA ALA A 26 13.82 0.44 -0.54
C ALA A 26 12.81 -0.10 0.48
N GLN A 27 12.77 -1.42 0.66
CA GLN A 27 11.95 -2.10 1.68
C GLN A 27 12.33 -1.70 3.11
N ARG A 28 13.64 -1.65 3.44
CA ARG A 28 14.09 -1.23 4.78
C ARG A 28 13.81 0.24 5.07
N LEU A 29 13.97 1.11 4.06
CA LEU A 29 13.60 2.52 4.20
C LEU A 29 12.10 2.67 4.44
N HIS A 30 11.29 1.90 3.71
CA HIS A 30 9.84 1.86 3.87
C HIS A 30 9.40 1.43 5.28
N GLU A 31 10.12 0.49 5.91
CA GLU A 31 9.87 0.02 7.28
C GLU A 31 10.40 0.95 8.38
N SER A 32 11.27 1.90 8.04
CA SER A 32 11.93 2.80 9.00
C SER A 32 11.28 4.19 9.08
N GLU A 33 10.43 4.55 8.12
CA GLU A 33 9.68 5.80 8.15
C GLU A 33 8.57 5.75 9.20
N PRO A 34 8.42 6.77 10.06
CA PRO A 34 7.28 6.85 10.95
C PRO A 34 5.99 6.89 10.12
N TRP A 35 5.01 6.08 10.49
CA TRP A 35 3.73 6.02 9.80
C TRP A 35 3.08 7.40 9.74
N PRO A 36 2.56 7.83 8.58
CA PRO A 36 1.85 9.11 8.48
C PRO A 36 0.67 9.16 9.45
N THR A 37 0.42 10.35 10.02
CA THR A 37 -0.79 10.55 10.79
C THR A 37 -2.01 10.45 9.86
N PRO A 38 -3.20 10.08 10.37
CA PRO A 38 -4.40 10.08 9.55
C PRO A 38 -4.71 11.43 8.90
N ALA A 39 -4.47 12.52 9.64
CA ALA A 39 -4.68 13.88 9.16
C ALA A 39 -3.77 14.20 7.97
N ASP A 40 -2.50 13.81 8.04
CA ASP A 40 -1.56 14.02 6.94
C ASP A 40 -1.89 13.12 5.74
N ALA A 41 -2.22 11.86 6.00
CA ALA A 41 -2.46 10.86 4.95
C ALA A 41 -3.68 11.18 4.08
N TYR A 42 -4.74 11.72 4.69
CA TYR A 42 -6.01 11.97 4.02
C TYR A 42 -6.31 13.46 3.77
N ALA A 43 -5.34 14.35 3.97
CA ALA A 43 -5.51 15.80 3.80
C ALA A 43 -6.04 16.18 2.40
N THR A 44 -5.61 15.45 1.36
CA THR A 44 -6.02 15.66 -0.03
C THR A 44 -7.00 14.61 -0.54
N ALA A 45 -7.49 13.74 0.34
CA ALA A 45 -8.37 12.66 -0.06
C ALA A 45 -9.71 13.20 -0.58
N PRO A 46 -10.29 12.58 -1.62
CA PRO A 46 -11.62 12.94 -2.07
C PRO A 46 -12.68 12.73 -0.98
N ASP A 47 -13.87 13.31 -1.21
CA ASP A 47 -15.00 13.14 -0.31
C ASP A 47 -15.29 11.65 -0.04
N LEU A 48 -15.50 11.32 1.24
CA LEU A 48 -15.66 9.93 1.67
C LEU A 48 -16.87 9.26 1.02
N THR A 49 -17.96 9.99 0.81
CA THR A 49 -19.17 9.46 0.16
C THR A 49 -18.90 9.12 -1.30
N CYS A 50 -18.16 9.97 -2.01
CA CYS A 50 -17.72 9.70 -3.38
C CYS A 50 -16.82 8.46 -3.47
N GLU A 51 -15.88 8.30 -2.54
CA GLU A 51 -15.01 7.12 -2.49
C GLU A 51 -15.78 5.83 -2.16
N ILE A 52 -16.78 5.90 -1.26
CA ILE A 52 -17.67 4.77 -0.97
C ILE A 52 -18.44 4.37 -2.24
N ALA A 53 -19.02 5.33 -2.95
CA ALA A 53 -19.75 5.05 -4.19
C ALA A 53 -18.83 4.44 -5.27
N TRP A 54 -17.63 4.98 -5.42
CA TRP A 54 -16.64 4.49 -6.38
C TRP A 54 -16.19 3.05 -6.04
N THR A 55 -15.78 2.79 -4.80
CA THR A 55 -15.36 1.45 -4.37
C THR A 55 -16.47 0.42 -4.50
N ALA A 56 -17.72 0.77 -4.19
CA ALA A 56 -18.88 -0.11 -4.38
C ALA A 56 -19.13 -0.44 -5.87
N ALA A 57 -18.95 0.55 -6.77
CA ALA A 57 -19.09 0.34 -8.20
C ALA A 57 -18.01 -0.61 -8.76
N ILE A 58 -16.74 -0.41 -8.36
CA ILE A 58 -15.62 -1.26 -8.80
C ILE A 58 -15.72 -2.68 -8.21
N ALA A 59 -16.17 -2.81 -6.95
CA ALA A 59 -16.37 -4.12 -6.33
C ALA A 59 -17.33 -5.00 -7.16
N ARG A 60 -18.40 -4.40 -7.72
CA ARG A 60 -19.32 -5.11 -8.60
C ARG A 60 -18.63 -5.58 -9.88
N THR A 61 -17.81 -4.74 -10.51
CA THR A 61 -17.12 -5.11 -11.75
C THR A 61 -16.09 -6.22 -11.56
N LEU A 62 -15.38 -6.24 -10.41
CA LEU A 62 -14.39 -7.27 -10.09
C LEU A 62 -15.03 -8.64 -9.79
N VAL A 63 -16.23 -8.65 -9.20
CA VAL A 63 -17.02 -9.89 -9.01
C VAL A 63 -17.46 -10.47 -10.35
N ASP A 64 -17.85 -9.63 -11.29
CA ASP A 64 -18.34 -10.05 -12.60
C ASP A 64 -17.20 -10.46 -13.56
N LYS A 65 -16.00 -9.92 -13.38
CA LYS A 65 -14.81 -10.23 -14.17
C LYS A 65 -13.54 -9.97 -13.32
N PRO A 66 -12.91 -11.01 -12.75
CA PRO A 66 -11.61 -10.83 -12.11
C PRO A 66 -10.59 -10.38 -13.16
N SER A 67 -9.97 -9.22 -12.98
CA SER A 67 -8.81 -8.77 -13.75
C SER A 67 -7.53 -9.49 -13.27
N ASP A 68 -6.50 -9.48 -14.11
CA ASP A 68 -5.15 -9.99 -13.80
C ASP A 68 -4.15 -8.83 -13.52
N ASP A 69 -4.61 -7.59 -13.25
CA ASP A 69 -3.81 -6.37 -13.45
C ASP A 69 -3.94 -5.30 -12.34
N ASP A 70 -3.02 -4.33 -12.33
CA ASP A 70 -2.82 -3.23 -11.35
C ASP A 70 -4.09 -2.46 -10.92
N ALA A 71 -5.16 -2.49 -11.75
CA ALA A 71 -6.47 -1.97 -11.41
C ALA A 71 -7.06 -2.59 -10.13
N ASP A 72 -6.64 -3.82 -9.81
CA ASP A 72 -7.01 -4.51 -8.59
C ASP A 72 -6.34 -3.84 -7.38
N ARG A 73 -5.06 -3.46 -7.49
CA ARG A 73 -4.31 -2.84 -6.39
C ARG A 73 -4.86 -1.48 -5.99
N ASP A 74 -5.14 -0.61 -6.96
CA ASP A 74 -5.71 0.72 -6.70
C ASP A 74 -7.08 0.62 -6.01
N TYR A 75 -7.90 -0.34 -6.44
CA TYR A 75 -9.15 -0.66 -5.76
C TYR A 75 -8.92 -1.10 -4.31
N TRP A 76 -8.01 -2.05 -4.07
CA TRP A 76 -7.72 -2.55 -2.72
C TRP A 76 -7.17 -1.45 -1.82
N LEU A 77 -6.29 -0.58 -2.33
CA LEU A 77 -5.75 0.55 -1.60
C LEU A 77 -6.83 1.56 -1.22
N ARG A 78 -7.67 1.98 -2.18
CA ARG A 78 -8.74 2.94 -1.94
C ARG A 78 -9.82 2.37 -1.03
N LYS A 79 -10.16 1.09 -1.17
CA LYS A 79 -11.06 0.37 -0.26
C LYS A 79 -10.51 0.37 1.18
N ALA A 80 -9.24 0.01 1.36
CA ALA A 80 -8.62 0.01 2.68
C ALA A 80 -8.58 1.43 3.29
N ALA A 81 -8.29 2.46 2.48
CA ALA A 81 -8.30 3.86 2.92
C ALA A 81 -9.70 4.35 3.33
N VAL A 82 -10.75 3.98 2.59
CA VAL A 82 -12.15 4.29 2.96
C VAL A 82 -12.50 3.68 4.30
N LEU A 83 -12.16 2.40 4.51
CA LEU A 83 -12.46 1.71 5.77
C LEU A 83 -11.65 2.28 6.94
N ASP A 84 -10.40 2.70 6.72
CA ASP A 84 -9.62 3.40 7.74
C ASP A 84 -10.24 4.74 8.13
N ARG A 85 -10.69 5.54 7.15
CA ARG A 85 -11.38 6.83 7.39
C ARG A 85 -12.68 6.64 8.17
N ILE A 86 -13.48 5.65 7.81
CA ILE A 86 -14.70 5.30 8.56
C ILE A 86 -14.33 4.91 9.99
N ALA A 87 -13.30 4.07 10.20
CA ALA A 87 -12.87 3.69 11.53
C ALA A 87 -12.45 4.91 12.38
N LEU A 88 -11.73 5.86 11.78
CA LEU A 88 -11.30 7.09 12.44
C LEU A 88 -12.49 7.97 12.86
N ASP A 89 -13.53 8.08 12.03
CA ASP A 89 -14.74 8.82 12.38
C ASP A 89 -15.44 8.20 13.61
N TYR A 90 -15.61 6.87 13.63
CA TYR A 90 -16.18 6.17 14.80
C TYR A 90 -15.30 6.28 16.06
N GLU A 91 -13.97 6.22 15.90
CA GLU A 91 -13.01 6.40 16.99
C GLU A 91 -13.09 7.81 17.57
N ALA A 92 -13.23 8.84 16.72
CA ALA A 92 -13.38 10.23 17.14
C ALA A 92 -14.69 10.47 17.92
N ASP A 93 -15.75 9.76 17.56
CA ASP A 93 -17.03 9.76 18.28
C ASP A 93 -16.99 8.96 19.60
N GLY A 94 -15.85 8.33 19.92
CA GLY A 94 -15.67 7.51 21.12
C GLY A 94 -16.47 6.19 21.09
N VAL A 95 -16.92 5.77 19.90
CA VAL A 95 -17.70 4.55 19.72
C VAL A 95 -16.74 3.39 19.53
N HIS A 96 -16.71 2.47 20.50
CA HIS A 96 -16.02 1.19 20.33
C HIS A 96 -16.82 0.27 19.40
N HIS A 97 -16.59 0.44 18.10
CA HIS A 97 -17.15 -0.38 17.04
C HIS A 97 -16.08 -1.29 16.43
N HIS A 98 -16.49 -2.40 15.82
CA HIS A 98 -15.60 -3.29 15.05
C HIS A 98 -15.03 -2.64 13.77
N THR A 99 -15.22 -1.34 13.55
CA THR A 99 -14.73 -0.62 12.36
C THR A 99 -13.21 -0.59 12.32
N ALA A 100 -12.54 -0.46 13.46
CA ALA A 100 -11.08 -0.54 13.55
C ALA A 100 -10.54 -1.91 13.13
N ASP A 101 -11.21 -2.99 13.54
CA ASP A 101 -10.85 -4.36 13.16
C ASP A 101 -11.07 -4.60 11.66
N ILE A 102 -12.20 -4.12 11.12
CA ILE A 102 -12.51 -4.19 9.69
C ILE A 102 -11.48 -3.41 8.86
N ALA A 103 -11.09 -2.21 9.31
CA ALA A 103 -10.05 -1.42 8.65
C ALA A 103 -8.68 -2.12 8.70
N ALA A 104 -8.33 -2.73 9.84
CA ALA A 104 -7.10 -3.50 9.97
C ALA A 104 -7.10 -4.74 9.06
N GLU A 105 -8.25 -5.40 8.88
CA GLU A 105 -8.36 -6.56 7.99
C GLU A 105 -8.28 -6.17 6.52
N ALA A 106 -8.94 -5.08 6.10
CA ALA A 106 -8.80 -4.56 4.75
C ALA A 106 -7.35 -4.15 4.43
N ALA A 107 -6.65 -3.59 5.42
CA ALA A 107 -5.23 -3.31 5.31
C ALA A 107 -4.38 -4.57 5.13
N ARG A 108 -4.70 -5.67 5.83
CA ARG A 108 -4.02 -6.96 5.62
C ARG A 108 -4.28 -7.53 4.23
N GLN A 109 -5.50 -7.38 3.70
CA GLN A 109 -5.81 -7.79 2.33
C GLN A 109 -4.96 -7.02 1.31
N LEU A 110 -4.79 -5.70 1.48
CA LEU A 110 -3.88 -4.92 0.63
C LEU A 110 -2.43 -5.42 0.74
N ILE A 111 -1.94 -5.67 1.96
CA ILE A 111 -0.60 -6.22 2.19
C ILE A 111 -0.45 -7.59 1.49
N GLU A 112 -1.48 -8.44 1.56
CA GLU A 112 -1.47 -9.74 0.89
C GLU A 112 -1.42 -9.60 -0.63
N ILE A 113 -2.15 -8.65 -1.21
CA ILE A 113 -2.10 -8.32 -2.64
C ILE A 113 -0.70 -7.82 -3.04
N ASP A 114 -0.07 -6.99 -2.21
CA ASP A 114 1.23 -6.38 -2.51
C ASP A 114 2.40 -7.35 -2.35
N TYR A 115 2.26 -8.38 -1.51
CA TYR A 115 3.34 -9.30 -1.15
C TYR A 115 3.05 -10.78 -1.43
N GLY A 116 1.89 -11.12 -1.99
CA GLY A 116 1.59 -12.43 -2.59
C GLY A 116 1.26 -13.57 -1.63
N GLY A 117 0.88 -13.31 -0.38
CA GLY A 117 0.30 -14.31 0.57
C GLY A 117 1.14 -15.55 0.96
N GLU A 118 2.28 -15.81 0.31
CA GLU A 118 3.15 -16.96 0.53
C GLU A 118 3.97 -16.86 1.84
N PRO A 119 4.42 -17.98 2.45
CA PRO A 119 4.73 -18.09 3.88
C PRO A 119 6.08 -17.49 4.31
N TYR A 120 6.63 -16.53 3.57
CA TYR A 120 7.84 -15.78 3.97
C TYR A 120 7.54 -14.62 4.95
N TRP A 121 6.55 -14.85 5.81
CA TRP A 121 6.21 -14.03 6.97
C TRP A 121 7.07 -14.53 8.15
N PRO A 122 8.21 -13.86 8.44
CA PRO A 122 8.17 -12.84 9.48
C PRO A 122 9.15 -11.66 9.27
N GLU A 123 9.65 -11.40 8.06
CA GLU A 123 10.67 -10.35 7.88
C GLU A 123 10.12 -8.91 7.98
N ARG A 124 8.79 -8.71 8.10
CA ARG A 124 8.15 -7.38 8.13
C ARG A 124 7.23 -7.12 9.33
N PRO A 125 7.75 -7.15 10.55
CA PRO A 125 6.93 -7.04 11.77
C PRO A 125 6.17 -5.71 11.88
N ALA A 126 6.68 -4.62 11.29
CA ALA A 126 6.08 -3.30 11.42
C ALA A 126 4.71 -3.18 10.71
N MET A 127 4.57 -3.73 9.51
CA MET A 127 3.30 -3.69 8.74
C MET A 127 2.25 -4.65 9.34
N VAL A 128 2.69 -5.77 9.92
CA VAL A 128 1.83 -6.70 10.69
C VAL A 128 1.26 -6.02 11.94
N THR A 129 2.11 -5.27 12.63
CA THR A 129 1.76 -4.62 13.91
C THR A 129 0.91 -3.37 13.66
N HIS A 130 1.13 -2.68 12.55
CA HIS A 130 0.45 -1.44 12.20
C HIS A 130 -0.12 -1.47 10.77
N PRO A 131 -1.08 -2.36 10.47
CA PRO A 131 -1.59 -2.52 9.10
C PRO A 131 -2.30 -1.26 8.60
N ARG A 132 -2.99 -0.52 9.47
CA ARG A 132 -3.59 0.80 9.12
C ARG A 132 -2.52 1.86 8.83
N GLY A 133 -1.34 1.77 9.44
CA GLY A 133 -0.20 2.64 9.15
C GLY A 133 0.33 2.41 7.73
N TYR A 134 0.40 1.15 7.32
CA TYR A 134 0.78 0.77 5.96
C TYR A 134 -0.15 1.38 4.90
N VAL A 135 -1.47 1.27 5.09
CA VAL A 135 -2.46 1.88 4.18
C VAL A 135 -2.24 3.38 4.03
N ARG A 136 -2.00 4.10 5.13
CA ARG A 136 -1.77 5.55 5.11
C ARG A 136 -0.51 5.92 4.34
N GLN A 137 0.58 5.17 4.53
CA GLN A 137 1.82 5.40 3.80
C GLN A 137 1.66 5.16 2.29
N GLU A 138 1.03 4.05 1.91
CA GLU A 138 0.79 3.73 0.50
C GLU A 138 -0.20 4.69 -0.14
N TYR A 139 -1.21 5.16 0.61
CA TYR A 139 -2.16 6.15 0.11
C TYR A 139 -1.49 7.50 -0.17
N VAL A 140 -0.58 7.97 0.70
CA VAL A 140 0.21 9.19 0.46
C VAL A 140 1.02 9.07 -0.82
N ARG A 141 1.69 7.93 -1.03
CA ARG A 141 2.50 7.70 -2.23
C ARG A 141 1.66 7.64 -3.50
N TRP A 142 0.54 6.92 -3.44
CA TRP A 142 -0.42 6.87 -4.53
C TRP A 142 -0.93 8.27 -4.89
N ALA A 143 -1.34 9.06 -3.89
CA ALA A 143 -1.86 10.42 -4.07
C ALA A 143 -0.82 11.40 -4.65
N GLN A 144 0.46 11.19 -4.37
CA GLN A 144 1.56 11.99 -4.95
C GLN A 144 1.83 11.66 -6.43
N ASN A 145 1.41 10.48 -6.89
CA ASN A 145 1.67 9.95 -8.23
C ASN A 145 0.40 9.91 -9.12
N GLN A 146 -0.70 10.52 -8.68
CA GLN A 146 -1.91 10.74 -9.50
C GLN A 146 -1.72 11.89 -10.48
#